data_AF-A0A936MM76-F1
#
_entry.id   AF-A0A936MM76-F1
#
_cell.length_a   1.000
_cell.length_b   1.000
_cell.length_c   1.000
_cell.angle_alpha   90.00
_cell.angle_beta   90.00
_cell.angle_gamma   90.00
#
_symmetry.space_group_name_H-M   'P 1'
#
loop_
_entity.id
_entity.type
_entity.pdbx_description
1 polymer ?
#
loop_
_entity_poly.entity_id
_entity_poly.type
_entity_poly.pdbx_seq_one_letter_code
_entity_poly.pdbx_strand_id
1 'polypeptide(L)'
;MTSTESLQALADALWTSLQREFGGPSFPNPEGYHCKGARLRTFRQTVPVVEFTRGAETLSFIVTPTNPAEPAYRRSAHYDIVYFSEDVADSEQSRIYARDRGMIDRFAAWVQKWDQASGART
;
A
#
# COMPACT_ATOMS: atom_id res chain seq x y z
N MET A 1 -17.61 -11.73 -0.89
CA MET A 1 -16.72 -11.68 0.29
C MET A 1 -15.37 -12.24 -0.13
N THR A 2 -14.30 -11.47 0.02
CA THR A 2 -12.93 -11.95 -0.24
C THR A 2 -12.52 -12.86 0.92
N SER A 3 -12.06 -14.08 0.62
CA SER A 3 -11.60 -15.00 1.66
C SER A 3 -10.28 -14.53 2.28
N THR A 4 -10.01 -14.87 3.54
CA THR A 4 -8.73 -14.59 4.20
C THR A 4 -7.54 -15.15 3.41
N GLU A 5 -7.69 -16.33 2.79
CA GLU A 5 -6.68 -16.92 1.91
C GLU A 5 -6.37 -16.02 0.70
N SER A 6 -7.40 -15.46 0.07
CA SER A 6 -7.21 -14.53 -1.06
C SER A 6 -6.53 -13.24 -0.62
N LEU A 7 -6.84 -12.74 0.58
CA LEU A 7 -6.17 -11.57 1.15
C LEU A 7 -4.70 -11.88 1.48
N GLN A 8 -4.41 -13.07 2.01
CA GLN A 8 -3.05 -13.51 2.29
C GLN A 8 -2.23 -13.62 1.00
N ALA A 9 -2.79 -14.25 -0.03
CA ALA A 9 -2.14 -14.34 -1.34
C ALA A 9 -1.84 -12.96 -1.94
N LEU A 10 -2.75 -11.99 -1.76
CA LEU A 10 -2.51 -10.60 -2.16
C LEU A 10 -1.36 -9.96 -1.37
N ALA A 11 -1.32 -10.13 -0.05
CA ALA A 11 -0.22 -9.63 0.78
C ALA A 11 1.12 -10.24 0.34
N ASP A 12 1.18 -11.55 0.12
CA ASP A 12 2.39 -12.25 -0.30
C ASP A 12 2.86 -11.82 -1.69
N ALA A 13 1.93 -11.59 -2.62
CA ALA A 13 2.24 -11.10 -3.97
C ALA A 13 2.77 -9.66 -3.96
N LEU A 14 2.19 -8.79 -3.14
CA LEU A 14 2.67 -7.43 -2.91
C LEU A 14 4.08 -7.46 -2.32
N TRP A 15 4.30 -8.26 -1.27
CA TRP A 15 5.60 -8.36 -0.63
C TRP A 15 6.67 -8.87 -1.59
N THR A 16 6.39 -9.97 -2.30
CA THR A 16 7.30 -10.56 -3.28
C THR A 16 7.69 -9.54 -4.38
N SER A 17 6.75 -8.71 -4.81
CA SER A 17 7.01 -7.69 -5.83
C SER A 17 7.83 -6.52 -5.26
N LEU A 18 7.51 -6.06 -4.04
CA LEU A 18 8.26 -5.02 -3.34
C LEU A 18 9.72 -5.43 -3.08
N GLN A 19 9.97 -6.68 -2.68
CA GLN A 19 11.33 -7.19 -2.48
C GLN A 19 12.20 -7.08 -3.73
N ARG A 20 11.61 -7.16 -4.93
CA ARG A 20 12.34 -7.05 -6.20
C ARG A 20 12.53 -5.61 -6.66
N GLU A 21 11.56 -4.75 -6.38
CA GLU A 21 11.46 -3.45 -7.05
C GLU A 21 11.75 -2.25 -6.15
N PHE A 22 11.60 -2.39 -4.83
CA PHE A 22 11.77 -1.29 -3.88
C PHE A 22 13.22 -0.81 -3.82
N GLY A 23 13.40 0.51 -3.98
CA GLY A 23 14.71 1.14 -4.12
C GLY A 23 15.29 1.05 -5.54
N GLY A 24 14.64 0.32 -6.46
CA GLY A 24 15.03 0.22 -7.86
C GLY A 24 14.36 1.25 -8.78
N PRO A 25 14.59 1.17 -10.10
CA PRO A 25 14.02 2.11 -11.06
C PRO A 25 12.48 2.11 -11.11
N SER A 26 11.84 0.96 -10.88
CA SER A 26 10.38 0.83 -10.89
C SER A 26 9.72 1.41 -9.64
N PHE A 27 10.43 1.41 -8.52
CA PHE A 27 9.98 2.01 -7.26
C PHE A 27 11.16 2.66 -6.51
N PRO A 28 11.56 3.88 -6.92
CA PRO A 28 12.68 4.58 -6.30
C PRO A 28 12.32 5.06 -4.89
N ASN A 29 13.34 5.13 -4.04
CA ASN A 29 13.23 5.51 -2.63
C ASN A 29 14.23 6.64 -2.26
N PRO A 30 14.08 7.85 -2.82
CA PRO A 30 15.00 8.95 -2.54
C PRO A 30 14.91 9.49 -1.10
N GLU A 31 13.80 9.25 -0.41
CA GLU A 31 13.57 9.72 0.97
C GLU A 31 14.10 8.76 2.04
N GLY A 32 14.61 7.59 1.67
CA GLY A 32 15.25 6.66 2.59
C GLY A 32 14.29 5.87 3.49
N TYR A 33 13.09 5.53 3.02
CA TYR A 33 12.19 4.62 3.74
C TYR A 33 12.75 3.20 3.79
N HIS A 34 12.38 2.46 4.82
CA HIS A 34 12.57 1.02 4.89
C HIS A 34 11.21 0.34 4.72
N CYS A 35 11.09 -0.62 3.79
CA CYS A 35 9.91 -1.46 3.68
C CYS A 35 9.95 -2.55 4.77
N LYS A 36 8.97 -2.57 5.66
CA LYS A 36 8.85 -3.56 6.74
C LYS A 36 8.21 -4.87 6.29
N GLY A 37 7.45 -4.84 5.20
CA GLY A 37 6.77 -6.00 4.64
C GLY A 37 5.33 -5.70 4.24
N ALA A 38 4.67 -6.73 3.70
CA ALA A 38 3.22 -6.76 3.56
C ALA A 38 2.66 -7.90 4.42
N ARG A 39 1.61 -7.62 5.20
CA ARG A 39 0.99 -8.59 6.10
C ARG A 39 -0.50 -8.32 6.25
N LEU A 40 -1.25 -9.32 6.67
CA LEU A 40 -2.63 -9.10 7.09
C LEU A 40 -2.67 -8.39 8.44
N ARG A 41 -3.57 -7.42 8.57
CA ARG A 41 -3.92 -6.78 9.83
C ARG A 41 -5.43 -6.71 10.01
N THR A 42 -5.86 -6.88 11.25
CA THR A 42 -7.28 -6.81 11.61
C THR A 42 -7.57 -5.47 12.26
N PHE A 43 -8.44 -4.70 11.61
CA PHE A 43 -9.07 -3.50 12.19
C PHE A 43 -10.54 -3.83 12.50
N ARG A 44 -11.49 -3.12 11.88
CA ARG A 44 -12.90 -3.57 11.78
C ARG A 44 -13.06 -4.79 10.87
N GLN A 45 -12.13 -4.97 9.94
CA GLN A 45 -12.02 -6.12 9.04
C GLN A 45 -10.54 -6.47 8.81
N THR A 46 -10.28 -7.69 8.40
CA THR A 46 -8.93 -8.14 8.01
C THR A 46 -8.58 -7.58 6.64
N VAL A 47 -7.44 -6.91 6.52
CA VAL A 47 -6.96 -6.31 5.26
C VAL A 47 -5.46 -6.52 5.07
N PRO A 48 -4.95 -6.59 3.83
CA PRO A 48 -3.53 -6.51 3.53
C PRO A 48 -3.00 -5.11 3.81
N VAL A 49 -1.89 -5.03 4.52
CA VAL A 49 -1.20 -3.79 4.86
C VAL A 49 0.26 -3.90 4.45
N VAL A 50 0.74 -2.92 3.67
CA VAL A 50 2.17 -2.69 3.41
C VAL A 50 2.67 -1.60 4.34
N GLU A 51 3.76 -1.85 5.06
CA GLU A 51 4.31 -0.92 6.04
C GLU A 51 5.69 -0.41 5.63
N PHE A 52 5.90 0.89 5.79
CA PHE A 52 7.18 1.57 5.60
C PHE A 52 7.53 2.37 6.85
N THR A 53 8.83 2.56 7.09
CA THR A 53 9.33 3.39 8.20
C THR A 53 10.46 4.29 7.76
N ARG A 54 10.52 5.51 8.30
CA ARG A 54 11.64 6.44 8.15
C ARG A 54 11.96 7.05 9.50
N GLY A 55 13.05 6.61 10.13
CA GLY A 55 13.34 6.96 11.52
C GLY A 55 12.25 6.44 12.45
N ALA A 56 11.59 7.33 13.20
CA ALA A 56 10.48 7.00 14.10
C ALA A 56 9.10 7.05 13.41
N GLU A 57 9.03 7.54 12.17
CA GLU A 57 7.78 7.73 11.42
C GLU A 57 7.35 6.43 10.74
N THR A 58 6.05 6.15 10.78
CA THR A 58 5.46 5.04 10.03
C THR A 58 4.64 5.55 8.86
N LEU A 59 4.55 4.76 7.79
CA LEU A 59 3.62 5.00 6.70
C LEU A 59 3.10 3.65 6.23
N SER A 60 1.80 3.45 6.35
CA SER A 60 1.13 2.19 6.09
C SER A 60 0.12 2.35 4.97
N PHE A 61 -0.01 1.31 4.15
CA PHE A 61 -0.94 1.27 3.02
C PHE A 61 -1.83 0.05 3.10
N ILE A 62 -3.14 0.26 3.12
CA ILE A 62 -4.13 -0.78 2.91
C ILE A 62 -4.29 -0.95 1.39
N VAL A 63 -4.18 -2.19 0.92
CA VAL A 63 -4.46 -2.56 -0.48
C VAL A 63 -5.51 -3.66 -0.49
N THR A 64 -6.69 -3.36 -0.99
CA THR A 64 -7.84 -4.30 -1.00
C THR A 64 -8.46 -4.35 -2.38
N PRO A 65 -9.19 -5.43 -2.75
CA PRO A 65 -10.00 -5.42 -3.97
C PRO A 65 -10.92 -4.21 -4.05
N THR A 66 -11.14 -3.69 -5.25
CA THR A 66 -11.91 -2.46 -5.45
C THR A 66 -13.34 -2.60 -4.94
N ASN A 67 -13.75 -1.62 -4.12
CA ASN A 67 -15.13 -1.46 -3.67
C ASN A 67 -15.57 -0.01 -3.91
N PRO A 68 -16.43 0.24 -4.92
CA PRO A 68 -16.89 1.59 -5.26
C PRO A 68 -17.62 2.32 -4.12
N ALA A 69 -18.14 1.58 -3.14
CA ALA A 69 -18.84 2.16 -1.98
C ALA A 69 -17.87 2.71 -0.90
N GLU A 70 -16.59 2.36 -0.97
CA GLU A 70 -15.59 2.75 0.03
C GLU A 70 -14.69 3.89 -0.50
N PRO A 71 -14.26 4.81 0.37
CA PRO A 71 -13.30 5.82 0.01
C PRO A 71 -11.93 5.18 -0.22
N ALA A 72 -11.23 5.65 -1.25
CA ALA A 72 -9.86 5.26 -1.54
C ALA A 72 -9.05 6.52 -1.84
N TYR A 73 -7.77 6.53 -1.44
CA TYR A 73 -6.86 7.59 -1.87
C TYR A 73 -6.64 7.50 -3.39
N ARG A 74 -6.39 6.28 -3.87
CA ARG A 74 -6.25 5.96 -5.28
C ARG A 74 -6.84 4.60 -5.58
N ARG A 75 -7.31 4.42 -6.80
CA ARG A 75 -7.93 3.20 -7.29
C ARG A 75 -7.22 2.74 -8.55
N SER A 76 -6.91 1.45 -8.64
CA SER A 76 -6.46 0.79 -9.87
C SER A 76 -7.65 0.10 -10.54
N ALA A 77 -7.40 -0.82 -11.48
CA ALA A 77 -8.49 -1.58 -12.10
C ALA A 77 -9.11 -2.57 -11.10
N HIS A 78 -8.27 -3.18 -10.25
CA HIS A 78 -8.70 -4.22 -9.32
C HIS A 78 -8.53 -3.88 -7.84
N TYR A 79 -7.80 -2.82 -7.48
CA TYR A 79 -7.46 -2.52 -6.09
C TYR A 79 -7.72 -1.08 -5.67
N ASP A 80 -8.15 -0.94 -4.42
CA ASP A 80 -8.26 0.31 -3.68
C ASP A 80 -7.05 0.47 -2.76
N ILE A 81 -6.52 1.69 -2.72
CA ILE A 81 -5.31 2.04 -1.98
C ILE A 81 -5.67 3.13 -0.98
N VAL A 82 -5.43 2.88 0.30
CA VAL A 82 -5.61 3.83 1.40
C VAL A 82 -4.31 3.93 2.17
N TYR A 83 -3.90 5.14 2.58
CA TYR A 83 -2.72 5.34 3.42
C TYR A 83 -3.11 5.84 4.81
N PHE A 84 -2.29 5.50 5.79
CA PHE A 84 -2.41 5.95 7.18
C PHE A 84 -1.05 5.85 7.89
N SER A 85 -0.98 6.37 9.11
CA SER A 85 0.21 6.35 9.98
C SER A 85 -0.22 5.76 11.31
N GLU A 86 0.58 4.90 11.94
CA GLU A 86 0.30 4.44 13.31
C GLU A 86 0.56 5.54 14.36
N ASP A 87 1.45 6.48 14.02
CA ASP A 87 1.93 7.57 14.87
C ASP A 87 1.10 8.86 14.75
N VAL A 88 0.10 8.91 13.85
CA VAL A 88 -0.70 10.11 13.59
C VAL A 88 -2.18 9.76 13.64
N ALA A 89 -2.97 10.54 14.38
CA ALA A 89 -4.41 10.36 14.47
C ALA A 89 -5.10 10.65 13.13
N ASP A 90 -6.21 9.96 12.84
CA ASP A 90 -6.99 10.11 11.61
C ASP A 90 -7.42 11.57 11.33
N SER A 91 -7.68 12.36 12.38
CA SER A 91 -8.03 13.79 12.27
C SER A 91 -6.91 14.66 11.69
N GLU A 92 -5.69 14.13 11.62
CA GLU A 92 -4.49 14.81 11.14
C GLU A 92 -3.96 14.21 9.83
N GLN A 93 -4.81 13.50 9.07
CA GLN A 93 -4.43 12.85 7.82
C GLN A 93 -3.78 13.80 6.78
N SER A 94 -4.17 15.08 6.78
CA SER A 94 -3.54 16.11 5.94
C SER A 94 -2.07 16.33 6.27
N ARG A 95 -1.65 16.12 7.52
CA ARG A 95 -0.24 16.20 7.94
C ARG A 95 0.57 15.01 7.43
N ILE A 96 -0.02 13.80 7.45
CA ILE A 96 0.61 12.61 6.86
C ILE A 96 0.88 12.87 5.37
N TYR A 97 -0.13 13.36 4.65
CA TYR A 97 0.06 13.67 3.23
C TYR A 97 1.13 14.75 3.01
N ALA A 98 1.10 15.85 3.76
CA ALA A 98 2.10 16.91 3.61
C ALA A 98 3.54 16.41 3.88
N ARG A 99 3.72 15.50 4.84
CA ARG A 99 5.01 14.90 5.23
C ARG A 99 5.51 13.86 4.23
N ASP A 100 4.62 12.98 3.77
CA ASP A 100 4.98 11.74 3.07
C ASP A 100 4.50 11.69 1.61
N ARG A 101 4.05 12.84 1.05
CA ARG A 101 3.45 12.96 -0.28
C ARG A 101 4.18 12.16 -1.36
N GLY A 102 5.51 12.32 -1.46
CA GLY A 102 6.31 11.66 -2.48
C GLY A 102 6.19 10.13 -2.41
N MET A 103 6.26 9.57 -1.20
CA MET A 103 6.16 8.13 -0.98
C MET A 103 4.74 7.62 -1.21
N ILE A 104 3.73 8.37 -0.75
CA ILE A 104 2.30 8.04 -0.97
C ILE A 104 1.98 7.99 -2.47
N ASP A 105 2.36 9.02 -3.21
CA ASP A 105 2.09 9.12 -4.65
C ASP A 105 2.82 8.03 -5.44
N ARG A 106 4.09 7.74 -5.09
CA ARG A 106 4.87 6.69 -5.75
C ARG A 106 4.36 5.30 -5.44
N PHE A 107 4.02 4.99 -4.19
CA PHE A 107 3.44 3.69 -3.85
C PHE A 107 2.13 3.46 -4.62
N ALA A 108 1.25 4.47 -4.63
CA ALA A 108 -0.03 4.34 -5.30
C ALA A 108 0.11 4.20 -6.83
N ALA A 109 1.05 4.93 -7.44
CA ALA A 109 1.38 4.77 -8.86
C ALA A 109 2.04 3.42 -9.17
N TRP A 110 2.87 2.90 -8.27
CA TRP A 110 3.48 1.59 -8.40
C TRP A 110 2.43 0.48 -8.37
N VAL A 111 1.48 0.51 -7.41
CA VAL A 111 0.38 -0.48 -7.35
C VAL A 111 -0.44 -0.46 -8.64
N GLN A 112 -0.75 0.71 -9.20
CA GLN A 112 -1.48 0.78 -10.48
C GLN A 112 -0.73 0.11 -11.63
N LYS A 113 0.58 0.31 -11.75
CA LYS A 113 1.40 -0.34 -12.79
C LYS A 113 1.51 -1.85 -12.54
N TRP A 114 1.69 -2.25 -11.28
CA TRP A 114 1.76 -3.64 -10.88
C TRP A 114 0.46 -4.40 -11.18
N ASP A 115 -0.69 -3.78 -10.90
CA ASP A 115 -2.02 -4.31 -11.22
C ASP A 115 -2.20 -4.49 -12.74
N GLN A 116 -1.86 -3.47 -13.54
CA GLN A 116 -1.90 -3.56 -15.00
C GLN A 116 -1.00 -4.68 -15.55
N ALA A 117 0.22 -4.81 -15.02
CA ALA A 117 1.16 -5.84 -15.46
C ALA A 117 0.71 -7.26 -15.05
N SER A 118 -0.01 -7.38 -13.93
CA SER A 118 -0.56 -8.65 -13.45
C SER A 118 -1.77 -9.08 -14.27
N GLY A 119 -2.65 -8.14 -14.63
CA GLY A 119 -3.79 -8.40 -15.52
C GLY A 119 -3.41 -8.61 -17.00
N ALA A 120 -2.25 -8.13 -17.44
CA ALA A 120 -1.74 -8.40 -18.80
C ALA A 120 -1.14 -9.82 -18.96
N ARG A 121 -1.02 -10.59 -17.87
CA ARG A 121 -0.46 -11.96 -17.86
C ARG A 121 -1.53 -13.06 -17.84
N THR A 122 -2.81 -12.69 -17.89
CA THR A 122 -3.96 -13.60 -18.03
C THR A 122 -4.56 -13.47 -19.41
#